data_AF-A0A2W6ZKI8-F1
#
_entry.id   AF-A0A2W6ZKI8-F1
#
_cell.length_a   1.000
_cell.length_b   1.000
_cell.length_c   1.000
_cell.angle_alpha   90.00
_cell.angle_beta   90.00
_cell.angle_gamma   90.00
#
_symmetry.space_group_name_H-M   'P 1'
#
loop_
_entity.id
_entity.type
_entity.pdbx_description
1 polymer ?
#
loop_
_entity_poly.entity_id
_entity_poly.type
_entity_poly.pdbx_seq_one_letter_code
_entity_poly.pdbx_strand_id
1 'polypeptide(L)'
;MAPTATTTAAAATQPTDLLLVQRGSTPYKATAEQVKAYVLTPASAAAIGGIKPGTNLTVEADGTLHAAIPGALLYKGAIDPTTEDAPADAAVGDVYLASSPGPALASWSGLAGEAISQGDLLLFDGSAWSANAALGPDGLGVVRILAETPVTVDENDPAQPLIGISGATTEAVGVVRLAGGTDISAGTPGAVVDAAQLAEAMAAAQPAGDYMPLDISTLPALP
;
A
#
# COMPACT_ATOMS: atom_id res chain seq x y z
N MET A 1 55.14 -36.21 70.82
CA MET A 1 54.93 -35.16 69.80
C MET A 1 53.45 -34.82 69.80
N ALA A 2 53.06 -33.67 70.35
CA ALA A 2 51.70 -33.16 70.23
C ALA A 2 51.60 -32.32 68.96
N PRO A 3 50.54 -32.44 68.14
CA PRO A 3 50.38 -31.61 66.95
C PRO A 3 50.03 -30.18 67.39
N THR A 4 50.81 -29.21 66.95
CA THR A 4 50.51 -27.78 67.10
C THR A 4 49.37 -27.44 66.16
N ALA A 5 48.15 -27.29 66.70
CA ALA A 5 47.03 -26.79 65.92
C ALA A 5 47.28 -25.31 65.60
N THR A 6 47.57 -25.01 64.33
CA THR A 6 47.63 -23.64 63.83
C THR A 6 46.20 -23.11 63.77
N THR A 7 45.76 -22.47 64.85
CA THR A 7 44.45 -21.80 64.91
C THR A 7 44.48 -20.67 63.88
N THR A 8 43.86 -20.90 62.72
CA THR A 8 43.60 -19.84 61.76
C THR A 8 42.62 -18.87 62.42
N ALA A 9 43.05 -17.65 62.71
CA ALA A 9 42.22 -16.67 63.39
C ALA A 9 40.97 -16.38 62.53
N ALA A 10 39.82 -16.89 62.96
CA ALA A 10 38.54 -16.50 62.38
C ALA A 10 38.34 -15.00 62.60
N ALA A 11 37.98 -14.27 61.55
CA ALA A 11 37.76 -12.83 61.64
C ALA A 11 36.64 -12.53 62.64
N ALA A 12 36.95 -11.79 63.70
CA ALA A 12 35.97 -11.44 64.74
C ALA A 12 34.79 -10.66 64.13
N THR A 13 33.59 -11.24 64.16
CA THR A 13 32.33 -10.62 63.72
C THR A 13 32.04 -9.36 64.53
N GLN A 14 31.74 -8.25 63.86
CA GLN A 14 31.23 -7.04 64.50
C GLN A 14 29.71 -6.96 64.36
N PRO A 15 28.99 -6.31 65.30
CA PRO A 15 27.53 -6.17 65.21
C PRO A 15 27.02 -5.46 63.95
N THR A 16 27.89 -4.71 63.27
CA THR A 16 27.59 -3.97 62.04
C THR A 16 27.90 -4.75 60.76
N ASP A 17 28.52 -5.92 60.86
CA ASP A 17 28.81 -6.78 59.71
C ASP A 17 27.51 -7.47 59.25
N LEU A 18 27.08 -7.26 57.99
CA LEU A 18 25.92 -7.96 57.40
C LEU A 18 26.33 -9.25 56.69
N LEU A 19 27.48 -9.22 56.03
CA LEU A 19 28.01 -10.34 55.27
C LEU A 19 29.44 -10.60 55.72
N LEU A 20 29.69 -11.81 56.20
CA LEU A 20 31.03 -12.33 56.37
C LEU A 20 31.17 -13.54 55.47
N VAL A 21 32.06 -13.44 54.49
CA VAL A 21 32.39 -14.56 53.60
C VAL A 21 33.88 -14.83 53.74
N GLN A 22 34.22 -16.04 54.13
CA GLN A 22 35.61 -16.49 54.14
C GLN A 22 35.93 -17.13 52.79
N ARG A 23 36.85 -16.52 52.04
CA ARG A 23 37.38 -17.10 50.81
C ARG A 23 38.84 -17.47 51.04
N GLY A 24 39.11 -18.77 51.21
CA GLY A 24 40.41 -19.26 51.66
C GLY A 24 40.77 -18.72 53.05
N SER A 25 41.96 -18.12 53.19
CA SER A 25 42.43 -17.50 54.44
C SER A 25 42.06 -16.02 54.57
N THR A 26 41.36 -15.43 53.58
CA THR A 26 41.02 -14.01 53.58
C THR A 26 39.53 -13.81 53.93
N PRO A 27 39.22 -13.16 55.06
CA PRO A 27 37.86 -12.78 55.39
C PRO A 27 37.44 -11.55 54.57
N TYR A 28 36.28 -11.63 53.93
CA TYR A 28 35.61 -10.49 53.28
C TYR A 28 34.41 -10.09 54.14
N LYS A 29 34.33 -8.80 54.45
CA LYS A 29 33.27 -8.23 55.29
C LYS A 29 32.58 -7.09 54.53
N ALA A 30 31.26 -7.01 54.66
CA ALA A 30 30.49 -5.84 54.25
C ALA A 30 29.61 -5.38 55.41
N THR A 31 29.71 -4.11 55.78
CA THR A 31 28.83 -3.51 56.80
C THR A 31 27.47 -3.16 56.22
N ALA A 32 26.49 -2.92 57.09
CA ALA A 32 25.19 -2.40 56.70
C ALA A 32 25.27 -1.12 55.87
N GLU A 33 26.17 -0.20 56.22
CA GLU A 33 26.39 1.05 55.50
C GLU A 33 26.97 0.81 54.12
N GLN A 34 27.90 -0.14 53.97
CA GLN A 34 28.53 -0.45 52.69
C GLN A 34 27.57 -1.11 51.71
N VAL A 35 26.71 -2.02 52.18
CA VAL A 35 25.67 -2.63 51.35
C VAL A 35 24.60 -1.61 50.98
N LYS A 36 24.20 -0.74 51.92
CA LYS A 36 23.22 0.33 51.69
C LYS A 36 23.71 1.39 50.70
N ALA A 37 25.02 1.60 50.60
CA ALA A 37 25.63 2.54 49.66
C ALA A 37 25.87 1.94 48.26
N TYR A 38 25.58 0.66 48.03
CA TYR A 38 25.73 0.06 46.71
C TYR A 38 24.68 0.63 45.75
N VAL A 39 25.14 1.45 44.80
CA VAL A 39 24.33 1.96 43.69
C VAL A 39 24.77 1.22 42.44
N LEU A 40 23.84 0.55 41.77
CA LEU A 40 24.10 -0.06 40.47
C LEU A 40 24.47 1.06 39.49
N THR A 41 25.64 0.98 38.87
CA THR A 41 26.08 2.00 37.90
C THR A 41 25.14 2.02 36.70
N PRO A 42 24.86 3.18 36.08
CA PRO A 42 24.10 3.22 34.83
C PRO A 42 24.71 2.32 33.76
N ALA A 43 23.88 1.61 33.02
CA ALA A 43 24.33 0.88 31.86
C ALA A 43 24.98 1.82 30.84
N SER A 44 26.03 1.34 30.18
CA SER A 44 26.67 2.05 29.08
C SER A 44 26.95 1.07 27.93
N ALA A 45 27.41 1.58 26.79
CA ALA A 45 27.83 0.73 25.67
C ALA A 45 28.95 -0.26 26.03
N ALA A 46 29.71 0.01 27.11
CA ALA A 46 30.87 -0.78 27.51
C ALA A 46 30.69 -1.51 28.86
N ALA A 47 29.58 -1.30 29.57
CA ALA A 47 29.38 -1.88 30.89
C ALA A 47 27.91 -2.23 31.16
N ILE A 48 27.68 -3.44 31.64
CA ILE A 48 26.38 -3.89 32.15
C ILE A 48 26.09 -3.10 33.43
N GLY A 49 24.89 -2.52 33.52
CA GLY A 49 24.49 -1.66 34.63
C GLY A 49 22.98 -1.53 34.72
N GLY A 50 22.49 -0.70 35.64
CA GLY A 50 21.08 -0.40 35.78
C GLY A 50 20.58 0.48 34.63
N ILE A 51 19.40 0.15 34.09
CA ILE A 51 18.68 1.00 33.15
C ILE A 51 17.47 1.56 33.88
N LYS A 52 17.23 2.87 33.75
CA LYS A 52 15.96 3.49 34.15
C LYS A 52 15.10 3.65 32.89
N PRO A 53 14.03 2.86 32.73
CA PRO A 53 13.15 2.99 31.57
C PRO A 53 12.53 4.40 31.51
N GLY A 54 12.51 4.97 30.31
CA GLY A 54 11.80 6.21 30.04
C GLY A 54 10.34 5.95 29.64
N THR A 55 9.66 7.00 29.18
CA THR A 55 8.37 6.85 28.50
C THR A 55 8.51 5.85 27.36
N ASN A 56 7.48 5.04 27.10
CA ASN A 56 7.46 4.08 25.99
C ASN A 56 8.49 2.95 26.10
N LEU A 57 9.02 2.70 27.30
CA LEU A 57 9.86 1.55 27.61
C LEU A 57 9.28 0.81 28.81
N THR A 58 9.11 -0.51 28.71
CA THR A 58 8.68 -1.40 29.80
C THR A 58 9.79 -2.41 30.11
N VAL A 59 9.83 -2.88 31.35
CA VAL A 59 10.74 -3.96 31.77
C VAL A 59 9.89 -5.13 32.21
N GLU A 60 10.07 -6.26 31.55
CA GLU A 60 9.37 -7.51 31.84
C GLU A 60 9.87 -8.13 33.15
N ALA A 61 9.13 -9.09 33.68
CA ALA A 61 9.46 -9.75 34.95
C ALA A 61 10.82 -10.48 34.94
N ASP A 62 11.32 -10.85 33.76
CA ASP A 62 12.63 -11.47 33.55
C ASP A 62 13.78 -10.45 33.38
N GLY A 63 13.47 -9.15 33.40
CA GLY A 63 14.42 -8.06 33.21
C GLY A 63 14.61 -7.60 31.76
N THR A 64 13.87 -8.15 30.80
CA THR A 64 13.92 -7.73 29.40
C THR A 64 13.34 -6.32 29.23
N LEU A 65 14.07 -5.43 28.54
CA LEU A 65 13.59 -4.10 28.19
C LEU A 65 12.86 -4.15 26.84
N HIS A 66 11.59 -3.74 26.82
CA HIS A 66 10.75 -3.65 25.62
C HIS A 66 10.44 -2.19 25.29
N ALA A 67 10.31 -1.87 23.99
CA ALA A 67 9.91 -0.54 23.53
C ALA A 67 8.47 -0.55 23.01
N ALA A 68 7.62 0.25 23.63
CA ALA A 68 6.25 0.50 23.20
C ALA A 68 6.22 1.78 22.37
N ILE A 69 6.27 1.70 21.04
CA ILE A 69 6.25 2.88 20.17
C ILE A 69 4.79 3.15 19.73
N PRO A 70 4.01 3.98 20.44
CA PRO A 70 2.63 4.29 20.03
C PRO A 70 2.63 4.96 18.65
N GLY A 71 1.88 4.39 17.72
CA GLY A 71 1.70 4.91 16.36
C GLY A 71 2.69 4.37 15.31
N ALA A 72 3.61 3.48 15.67
CA ALA A 72 4.41 2.76 14.67
C ALA A 72 3.61 1.60 14.07
N LEU A 73 3.63 1.48 12.74
CA LEU A 73 3.14 0.29 12.07
C LEU A 73 4.22 -0.79 12.14
N LEU A 74 3.92 -1.92 12.76
CA LEU A 74 4.80 -3.07 12.83
C LEU A 74 4.34 -4.13 11.83
N TYR A 75 5.10 -4.32 10.76
CA TYR A 75 4.82 -5.38 9.81
C TYR A 75 5.15 -6.76 10.40
N LYS A 76 4.15 -7.64 10.45
CA LYS A 76 4.23 -8.97 11.06
C LYS A 76 4.31 -10.10 10.04
N GLY A 77 4.03 -9.83 8.77
CA GLY A 77 4.09 -10.82 7.68
C GLY A 77 2.80 -10.90 6.87
N ALA A 78 2.63 -12.02 6.17
CA ALA A 78 1.40 -12.37 5.48
C ALA A 78 0.64 -13.46 6.25
N ILE A 79 -0.69 -13.47 6.17
CA ILE A 79 -1.57 -14.40 6.87
C ILE A 79 -2.86 -14.62 6.08
N ASP A 80 -3.45 -15.81 6.15
CA ASP A 80 -4.75 -16.10 5.53
C ASP A 80 -5.90 -15.85 6.51
N PRO A 81 -6.62 -14.70 6.43
CA PRO A 81 -7.67 -14.38 7.40
C PRO A 81 -8.91 -15.28 7.26
N THR A 82 -8.99 -16.12 6.22
CA THR A 82 -10.13 -17.00 5.94
C THR A 82 -9.96 -18.39 6.56
N THR A 83 -8.72 -18.77 6.90
CA THR A 83 -8.41 -20.09 7.48
C THR A 83 -7.60 -20.01 8.77
N GLU A 84 -6.93 -18.89 9.04
CA GLU A 84 -6.11 -18.68 10.24
C GLU A 84 -6.78 -17.69 11.19
N ASP A 85 -6.79 -18.05 12.48
CA ASP A 85 -7.31 -17.18 13.52
C ASP A 85 -6.45 -15.92 13.65
N ALA A 86 -7.09 -14.81 14.01
CA ALA A 86 -6.39 -13.56 14.30
C ALA A 86 -5.42 -13.77 15.48
N PRO A 87 -4.19 -13.23 15.43
CA PRO A 87 -3.22 -13.35 16.52
C PRO A 87 -3.79 -12.89 17.87
N ALA A 88 -3.77 -13.76 18.87
CA ALA A 88 -4.37 -13.50 20.18
C ALA A 88 -3.63 -12.42 20.99
N ASP A 89 -2.37 -12.18 20.65
CA ASP A 89 -1.45 -11.22 21.28
C ASP A 89 -1.18 -9.99 20.37
N ALA A 90 -2.08 -9.69 19.44
CA ALA A 90 -1.95 -8.53 18.57
C ALA A 90 -1.80 -7.22 19.37
N ALA A 91 -0.76 -6.46 19.05
CA ALA A 91 -0.51 -5.15 19.64
C ALA A 91 -0.99 -4.03 18.71
N VAL A 92 -1.37 -2.88 19.27
CA VAL A 92 -1.74 -1.71 18.45
C VAL A 92 -0.63 -1.38 17.45
N GLY A 93 -1.01 -1.21 16.19
CA GLY A 93 -0.07 -0.96 15.09
C GLY A 93 0.47 -2.23 14.43
N ASP A 94 0.13 -3.43 14.89
CA ASP A 94 0.45 -4.66 14.16
C ASP A 94 -0.25 -4.67 12.79
N VAL A 95 0.54 -5.02 11.77
CA VAL A 95 0.12 -5.04 10.37
C VAL A 95 0.43 -6.40 9.75
N TYR A 96 -0.57 -7.02 9.13
CA TYR A 96 -0.42 -8.19 8.26
C TYR A 96 -0.87 -7.87 6.83
N LEU A 97 -0.38 -8.65 5.87
CA LEU A 97 -0.92 -8.69 4.52
C LEU A 97 -1.80 -9.93 4.34
N ALA A 98 -3.01 -9.76 3.82
CA ALA A 98 -3.90 -10.88 3.53
C ALA A 98 -3.32 -11.73 2.38
N SER A 99 -3.05 -13.01 2.61
CA SER A 99 -2.46 -13.89 1.59
C SER A 99 -3.48 -14.52 0.65
N SER A 100 -4.76 -14.51 1.01
CA SER A 100 -5.88 -15.10 0.25
C SER A 100 -7.13 -14.22 0.33
N PRO A 101 -7.99 -14.21 -0.69
CA PRO A 101 -9.26 -13.49 -0.64
C PRO A 101 -10.38 -14.35 -0.02
N GLY A 102 -11.36 -13.71 0.60
CA GLY A 102 -12.57 -14.37 1.13
C GLY A 102 -13.07 -13.77 2.44
N PRO A 103 -14.16 -14.32 3.02
CA PRO A 103 -14.71 -13.83 4.26
C PRO A 103 -13.76 -14.10 5.43
N ALA A 104 -13.40 -13.08 6.21
CA ALA A 104 -12.53 -13.26 7.37
C ALA A 104 -13.22 -14.10 8.46
N LEU A 105 -12.42 -14.89 9.20
CA LEU A 105 -12.90 -15.66 10.35
C LEU A 105 -13.41 -14.77 11.47
N ALA A 106 -14.27 -15.32 12.33
CA ALA A 106 -14.86 -14.60 13.46
C ALA A 106 -13.84 -14.08 14.50
N SER A 107 -12.64 -14.66 14.52
CA SER A 107 -11.51 -14.21 15.34
C SER A 107 -11.02 -12.80 14.99
N TRP A 108 -11.21 -12.38 13.74
CA TRP A 108 -10.81 -11.07 13.24
C TRP A 108 -11.86 -10.02 13.65
N SER A 109 -11.81 -9.60 14.92
CA SER A 109 -12.74 -8.60 15.46
C SER A 109 -12.79 -7.36 14.57
N GLY A 110 -13.98 -6.91 14.17
CA GLY A 110 -14.15 -5.79 13.23
C GLY A 110 -14.19 -6.18 11.75
N LEU A 111 -13.59 -7.32 11.37
CA LEU A 111 -13.60 -7.84 9.98
C LEU A 111 -14.38 -9.15 9.82
N ALA A 112 -14.87 -9.74 10.90
CA ALA A 112 -15.55 -11.03 10.90
C ALA A 112 -16.65 -11.11 9.82
N GLY A 113 -16.47 -12.01 8.85
CA GLY A 113 -17.38 -12.21 7.72
C GLY A 113 -17.27 -11.19 6.60
N GLU A 114 -16.47 -10.13 6.75
CA GLU A 114 -16.18 -9.18 5.67
C GLU A 114 -15.30 -9.85 4.61
N ALA A 115 -15.58 -9.56 3.34
CA ALA A 115 -14.79 -10.05 2.22
C ALA A 115 -13.47 -9.29 2.16
N ILE A 116 -12.38 -9.98 2.48
CA ILE A 116 -11.01 -9.49 2.37
C ILE A 116 -10.46 -9.83 0.99
N SER A 117 -9.69 -8.93 0.41
CA SER A 117 -8.99 -9.15 -0.84
C SER A 117 -7.54 -9.58 -0.58
N GLN A 118 -6.98 -10.39 -1.49
CA GLN A 118 -5.56 -10.74 -1.41
C GLN A 118 -4.69 -9.48 -1.53
N GLY A 119 -3.73 -9.31 -0.62
CA GLY A 119 -2.86 -8.13 -0.58
C GLY A 119 -3.38 -6.98 0.28
N ASP A 120 -4.60 -7.09 0.83
CA ASP A 120 -5.12 -6.09 1.77
C ASP A 120 -4.23 -5.98 3.01
N LEU A 121 -4.12 -4.75 3.52
CA LEU A 121 -3.39 -4.46 4.73
C LEU A 121 -4.34 -4.56 5.91
N LEU A 122 -4.09 -5.54 6.76
CA LEU A 122 -4.84 -5.82 7.99
C LEU A 122 -4.12 -5.11 9.14
N LEU A 123 -4.72 -4.06 9.68
CA LEU A 123 -4.17 -3.24 10.75
C LEU A 123 -4.98 -3.44 12.03
N PHE A 124 -4.30 -3.73 13.13
CA PHE A 124 -4.90 -3.74 14.46
C PHE A 124 -4.75 -2.38 15.16
N ASP A 125 -5.87 -1.76 15.55
CA ASP A 125 -5.89 -0.45 16.24
C ASP A 125 -5.80 -0.55 17.77
N GLY A 126 -5.63 -1.77 18.29
CA GLY A 126 -5.63 -2.08 19.72
C GLY A 126 -6.97 -2.60 20.25
N SER A 127 -8.05 -2.51 19.47
CA SER A 127 -9.39 -3.02 19.81
C SER A 127 -10.00 -3.86 18.69
N ALA A 128 -9.86 -3.42 17.44
CA ALA A 128 -10.39 -4.07 16.26
C ALA A 128 -9.36 -4.13 15.15
N TRP A 129 -9.55 -5.10 14.26
CA TRP A 129 -8.90 -5.16 12.97
C TRP A 129 -9.64 -4.29 11.98
N SER A 130 -8.87 -3.61 11.15
CA SER A 130 -9.34 -2.89 9.98
C SER A 130 -8.61 -3.42 8.76
N ALA A 131 -9.34 -3.62 7.67
CA ALA A 131 -8.78 -3.90 6.38
C ALA A 131 -8.85 -2.60 5.60
N ASN A 132 -7.70 -2.01 5.32
CA ASN A 132 -7.66 -1.04 4.25
C ASN A 132 -7.30 -1.83 2.99
N ALA A 133 -8.05 -1.60 1.92
CA ALA A 133 -7.67 -1.98 0.56
C ALA A 133 -6.42 -1.17 0.18
N ALA A 134 -5.31 -1.42 0.87
CA ALA A 134 -4.07 -0.73 0.64
C ALA A 134 -3.54 -1.14 -0.73
N LEU A 135 -3.76 -2.41 -1.11
CA LEU A 135 -3.35 -3.01 -2.36
C LEU A 135 -4.16 -4.31 -2.55
N GLY A 136 -5.49 -4.24 -2.75
CA GLY A 136 -6.22 -5.42 -3.22
C GLY A 136 -5.55 -6.00 -4.49
N PRO A 137 -5.92 -7.20 -4.97
CA PRO A 137 -5.33 -7.70 -6.22
C PRO A 137 -5.59 -6.72 -7.39
N ASP A 138 -6.57 -5.82 -7.23
CA ASP A 138 -6.97 -4.75 -8.14
C ASP A 138 -6.57 -3.33 -7.68
N GLY A 139 -5.55 -3.20 -6.81
CA GLY A 139 -5.07 -1.94 -6.21
C GLY A 139 -5.40 -0.70 -7.05
N LEU A 140 -6.42 0.04 -6.62
CA LEU A 140 -7.25 0.94 -7.43
C LEU A 140 -6.56 1.54 -8.67
N GLY A 141 -6.75 0.85 -9.80
CA GLY A 141 -6.81 1.46 -11.13
C GLY A 141 -8.09 2.29 -11.28
N VAL A 142 -8.51 2.58 -12.52
CA VAL A 142 -9.73 3.37 -12.79
C VAL A 142 -10.94 2.76 -12.08
N VAL A 143 -11.42 3.41 -11.02
CA VAL A 143 -12.47 2.91 -10.12
C VAL A 143 -13.85 2.90 -10.79
N ARG A 144 -14.06 3.81 -11.74
CA ARG A 144 -15.28 3.89 -12.55
C ARG A 144 -15.07 4.80 -13.76
N ILE A 145 -15.57 4.40 -14.92
CA ILE A 145 -15.67 5.26 -16.11
C ILE A 145 -17.14 5.60 -16.31
N LEU A 146 -17.50 6.88 -16.21
CA LEU A 146 -18.79 7.34 -16.67
C LEU A 146 -18.65 7.67 -18.16
N ALA A 147 -19.11 6.75 -19.01
CA ALA A 147 -19.15 6.99 -20.44
C ALA A 147 -20.55 7.48 -20.85
N GLU A 148 -20.55 8.58 -21.61
CA GLU A 148 -21.70 9.04 -22.39
C GLU A 148 -21.32 9.01 -23.86
N THR A 149 -22.32 8.86 -24.73
CA THR A 149 -22.10 8.84 -26.18
C THR A 149 -21.30 10.08 -26.60
N PRO A 150 -20.19 9.92 -27.35
CA PRO A 150 -19.86 8.72 -28.14
C PRO A 150 -18.97 7.66 -27.46
N VAL A 151 -18.49 7.89 -26.24
CA VAL A 151 -17.63 6.93 -25.54
C VAL A 151 -18.47 5.73 -25.09
N THR A 152 -17.93 4.53 -25.28
CA THR A 152 -18.54 3.27 -24.84
C THR A 152 -17.57 2.52 -23.94
N VAL A 153 -18.13 1.79 -22.98
CA VAL A 153 -17.35 0.90 -22.11
C VAL A 153 -17.94 -0.50 -22.27
N ASP A 154 -17.09 -1.43 -22.67
CA ASP A 154 -17.41 -2.86 -22.68
C ASP A 154 -16.77 -3.50 -21.44
N GLU A 155 -17.62 -4.01 -20.55
CA GLU A 155 -17.25 -4.65 -19.28
C GLU A 155 -17.42 -6.17 -19.31
N ASN A 156 -17.46 -6.81 -20.50
CA ASN A 156 -17.55 -8.26 -20.62
C ASN A 156 -16.36 -8.99 -19.95
N ASP A 157 -15.19 -8.34 -19.87
CA ASP A 157 -14.09 -8.72 -18.97
C ASP A 157 -13.84 -7.56 -17.98
N PRO A 158 -14.34 -7.65 -16.72
CA PRO A 158 -14.20 -6.57 -15.76
C PRO A 158 -12.75 -6.34 -15.30
N ALA A 159 -11.84 -7.29 -15.49
CA ALA A 159 -10.41 -7.10 -15.21
C ALA A 159 -9.69 -6.37 -16.36
N GLN A 160 -10.28 -6.34 -17.56
CA GLN A 160 -9.77 -5.65 -18.74
C GLN A 160 -10.90 -4.93 -19.51
N PRO A 161 -11.50 -3.88 -18.93
CA PRO A 161 -12.57 -3.15 -19.60
C PRO A 161 -12.04 -2.50 -20.88
N LEU A 162 -12.79 -2.66 -21.98
CA LEU A 162 -12.43 -2.05 -23.26
C LEU A 162 -13.16 -0.72 -23.41
N ILE A 163 -12.40 0.36 -23.59
CA ILE A 163 -12.95 1.69 -23.87
C ILE A 163 -12.99 1.90 -25.38
N GLY A 164 -14.19 2.12 -25.91
CA GLY A 164 -14.45 2.41 -27.32
C GLY A 164 -14.95 3.84 -27.54
N ILE A 165 -14.95 4.25 -28.80
CA ILE A 165 -15.66 5.46 -29.25
C ILE A 165 -16.48 5.07 -30.47
N SER A 166 -17.77 5.39 -30.46
CA SER A 166 -18.70 5.12 -31.55
C SER A 166 -18.32 5.90 -32.81
N GLY A 167 -18.61 5.31 -33.97
CA GLY A 167 -18.53 6.02 -35.26
C GLY A 167 -19.54 7.17 -35.30
N ALA A 168 -19.14 8.28 -35.92
CA ALA A 168 -20.02 9.42 -36.16
C ALA A 168 -21.15 9.04 -37.13
N THR A 169 -22.33 9.61 -36.91
CA THR A 169 -23.45 9.57 -37.86
C THR A 169 -23.91 10.99 -38.18
N THR A 170 -24.91 11.13 -39.05
CA THR A 170 -25.54 12.44 -39.31
C THR A 170 -26.36 12.96 -38.13
N GLU A 171 -26.67 12.11 -37.15
CA GLU A 171 -27.52 12.43 -36.00
C GLU A 171 -26.76 12.42 -34.67
N ALA A 172 -25.59 11.77 -34.61
CA ALA A 172 -24.80 11.62 -33.40
C ALA A 172 -23.31 11.89 -33.64
N VAL A 173 -22.70 12.59 -32.70
CA VAL A 173 -21.26 12.87 -32.66
C VAL A 173 -20.48 11.55 -32.52
N GLY A 174 -19.27 11.47 -33.06
CA GLY A 174 -18.42 10.28 -32.96
C GLY A 174 -17.11 10.41 -33.74
N VAL A 175 -16.40 9.30 -33.94
CA VAL A 175 -15.19 9.27 -34.78
C VAL A 175 -15.57 9.14 -36.24
N VAL A 176 -14.91 9.92 -37.10
CA VAL A 176 -15.11 9.86 -38.54
C VAL A 176 -13.97 9.12 -39.23
N ARG A 177 -14.30 8.36 -40.28
CA ARG A 177 -13.31 7.73 -41.16
C ARG A 177 -13.04 8.66 -42.35
N LEU A 178 -11.77 8.85 -42.72
CA LEU A 178 -11.43 9.56 -43.96
C LEU A 178 -11.83 8.71 -45.18
N ALA A 179 -12.39 9.38 -46.20
CA ALA A 179 -12.81 8.76 -47.44
C ALA A 179 -11.60 8.30 -48.28
N GLY A 180 -11.66 7.09 -48.83
CA GLY A 180 -10.81 6.64 -49.93
C GLY A 180 -11.44 6.95 -51.29
N GLY A 181 -10.72 6.76 -52.39
CA GLY A 181 -11.22 7.07 -53.74
C GLY A 181 -12.49 6.31 -54.14
N THR A 182 -12.66 5.08 -53.67
CA THR A 182 -13.90 4.29 -53.86
C THR A 182 -15.06 4.82 -53.03
N ASP A 183 -14.79 5.38 -51.84
CA ASP A 183 -15.83 5.98 -50.99
C ASP A 183 -16.41 7.24 -51.63
N ILE A 184 -15.54 8.06 -52.23
CA ILE A 184 -15.90 9.30 -52.92
C ILE A 184 -16.77 9.01 -54.14
N SER A 185 -16.34 8.05 -54.98
CA SER A 185 -17.06 7.69 -56.21
C SER A 185 -18.37 6.94 -55.94
N ALA A 186 -18.45 6.15 -54.87
CA ALA A 186 -19.67 5.42 -54.49
C ALA A 186 -20.60 6.21 -53.54
N GLY A 187 -20.19 7.40 -53.07
CA GLY A 187 -20.95 8.19 -52.09
C GLY A 187 -21.15 7.46 -50.76
N THR A 188 -20.11 6.78 -50.27
CA THR A 188 -20.22 5.89 -49.10
C THR A 188 -20.54 6.69 -47.82
N PRO A 189 -21.63 6.39 -47.10
CA PRO A 189 -22.01 7.10 -45.88
C PRO A 189 -20.94 7.01 -44.78
N GLY A 190 -20.82 8.06 -43.96
CA GLY A 190 -19.93 8.09 -42.78
C GLY A 190 -18.43 8.28 -43.09
N ALA A 191 -18.07 8.47 -44.35
CA ALA A 191 -16.73 8.86 -44.76
C ALA A 191 -16.65 10.38 -44.98
N VAL A 192 -15.63 11.05 -44.43
CA VAL A 192 -15.40 12.49 -44.65
C VAL A 192 -14.30 12.70 -45.68
N VAL A 193 -14.58 13.60 -46.62
CA VAL A 193 -13.59 14.10 -47.57
C VAL A 193 -12.72 15.16 -46.90
N ASP A 194 -11.42 15.09 -47.11
CA ASP A 194 -10.53 16.19 -46.74
C ASP A 194 -10.61 17.34 -47.77
N ALA A 195 -9.93 18.45 -47.46
CA ALA A 195 -9.94 19.62 -48.32
C ALA A 195 -9.30 19.37 -49.70
N ALA A 196 -8.31 18.47 -49.79
CA ALA A 196 -7.65 18.15 -51.06
C ALA A 196 -8.57 17.32 -51.97
N GLN A 197 -9.24 16.33 -51.40
CA GLN A 197 -10.23 15.49 -52.08
C GLN A 197 -11.43 16.32 -52.57
N LEU A 198 -11.90 17.26 -51.77
CA LEU A 198 -12.95 18.20 -52.19
C LEU A 198 -12.48 19.09 -53.34
N ALA A 199 -11.26 19.64 -53.26
CA ALA A 199 -10.70 20.46 -54.34
C ALA A 199 -10.55 19.68 -55.65
N GLU A 200 -10.11 18.42 -55.59
CA GLU A 200 -10.02 17.53 -56.75
C GLU A 200 -11.41 17.22 -57.35
N ALA A 201 -12.39 16.90 -56.51
CA ALA A 201 -13.75 16.67 -56.95
C ALA A 201 -14.38 17.92 -57.60
N MET A 202 -14.13 19.12 -57.04
CA MET A 202 -14.59 20.38 -57.61
C MET A 202 -13.91 20.70 -58.94
N ALA A 203 -12.61 20.43 -59.07
CA ALA A 203 -11.87 20.63 -60.31
C ALA A 203 -12.37 19.68 -61.43
N ALA A 204 -12.75 18.45 -61.09
CA ALA A 204 -13.34 17.49 -62.02
C ALA A 204 -14.81 17.82 -62.37
N ALA A 205 -15.56 18.39 -61.42
CA ALA A 205 -16.97 18.74 -61.60
C ALA A 205 -17.18 20.08 -62.32
N GLN A 206 -16.20 20.97 -62.34
CA GLN A 206 -16.23 22.13 -63.23
C GLN A 206 -16.05 21.64 -64.66
N PRO A 207 -17.09 21.67 -65.54
CA PRO A 207 -16.83 21.47 -66.95
C PRO A 207 -15.81 22.53 -67.35
N ALA A 208 -14.76 22.13 -68.07
CA ALA A 208 -13.96 23.09 -68.82
C ALA A 208 -14.98 23.89 -69.63
N GLY A 209 -15.25 25.12 -69.19
CA GLY A 209 -16.18 26.00 -69.84
C GLY A 209 -15.56 26.39 -71.16
N ASP A 210 -15.69 25.54 -72.17
CA ASP A 210 -16.07 26.00 -73.49
C ASP A 210 -17.49 26.57 -73.34
N TYR A 211 -17.56 27.72 -72.66
CA TYR A 211 -18.56 28.70 -73.00
C TYR A 211 -18.28 29.01 -74.47
N MET A 212 -18.90 28.26 -75.38
CA MET A 212 -19.05 28.76 -76.74
C MET A 212 -19.60 30.17 -76.58
N PRO A 213 -18.90 31.22 -77.02
CA PRO A 213 -19.52 32.53 -77.07
C PRO A 213 -20.79 32.33 -77.88
N LEU A 214 -21.94 32.57 -77.25
CA LEU A 214 -23.21 32.63 -77.96
C LEU A 214 -23.00 33.61 -79.09
N ASP A 215 -22.95 33.10 -80.32
CA ASP A 215 -22.81 33.95 -81.49
C ASP A 215 -24.13 34.68 -81.69
N ILE A 216 -24.24 35.83 -81.03
CA ILE A 216 -25.38 36.72 -81.06
C ILE A 216 -25.69 37.24 -82.48
N SER A 217 -24.80 37.03 -83.46
CA SER A 217 -25.04 37.36 -84.87
C SER A 217 -26.06 36.43 -85.54
N THR A 218 -26.37 35.28 -84.93
CA THR A 218 -27.35 34.31 -85.41
C THR A 218 -28.73 34.42 -84.74
N LEU A 219 -28.89 35.31 -83.75
CA LEU A 219 -30.17 35.51 -83.10
C LEU A 219 -31.09 36.35 -84.02
N PRO A 220 -32.34 35.90 -84.25
CA PRO A 220 -33.30 36.69 -85.01
C PRO A 220 -33.56 38.02 -84.30
N ALA A 221 -33.64 39.10 -85.07
CA ALA A 221 -34.00 40.41 -84.53
C ALA A 221 -35.35 40.31 -83.82
N LEU A 222 -35.39 40.79 -82.57
CA LEU A 222 -36.61 40.82 -81.77
C LEU A 222 -37.70 41.63 -82.50
N PRO A 223 -38.96 41.19 -82.46
CA PRO A 223 -40.08 41.88 -83.12
C PRO A 223 -40.36 43.27 -82.53
#